data_AF-A0A938NA57-F1
#
_entry.id   AF-A0A938NA57-F1
#
_cell.length_a   1.000
_cell.length_b   1.000
_cell.length_c   1.000
_cell.angle_alpha   90.00
_cell.angle_beta   90.00
_cell.angle_gamma   90.00
#
_symmetry.space_group_name_H-M   'P 1'
#
loop_
_entity.id
_entity.type
_entity.pdbx_description
1 polymer ?
#
loop_
_entity_poly.entity_id
_entity_poly.type
_entity_poly.pdbx_seq_one_letter_code
_entity_poly.pdbx_strand_id
1 'polypeptide(L)'
;MIARTLALCAALVLAVAPAPAQPERPRDPALSALAARKMADEALAAFRAGDLDRAEALLRDQLALQPGHPTALYNLASVAAARRQTAEALELLLDAVQQGFDDVRRLRTDPLLRRVREEDRFKALLERWPDVLRLQAENNLAAVRRLFPGSLEESRDEELRVIYLSAYDAVSTEQARAEVTRVAAWARAHVFAKAAPGPDPDPWVVVVLPQPPQFLAWARGKYGDAALSLGGAVGGEYDHSTKRLVSRDLGSSLRHEFMHVLHWRHVTAAGQLHPVWVMEGLCSLPEDYDADAEGWRPAPSWRTNISKRLERAGKLTPIAELAALSQERFINDRPLSKYAQARTLFLYLSQRGVLAEWYGAFVDGFEKDPRGVDAIEAALGKPLKDVDKDYRAWLRALPDAAEQIRPGMASLGLEVVNGTGEGPIVAEIERREPDFPLSRGDVIVALDDRPINDLPELVRVLGGYEPGDQVRLSVRRGHRRHEFPVRLVPR
;
A
#
# COMPACT_ATOMS: atom_id res chain seq x y z
N MET A 1 -51.18 82.06 -7.08
CA MET A 1 -49.75 82.15 -6.70
C MET A 1 -49.63 81.88 -5.22
N ILE A 2 -49.57 80.61 -4.85
CA ILE A 2 -49.76 80.17 -3.45
C ILE A 2 -48.76 79.07 -3.13
N ALA A 3 -47.98 79.37 -2.10
CA ALA A 3 -47.39 78.53 -1.06
C ALA A 3 -46.67 77.22 -1.42
N ARG A 4 -45.37 77.25 -1.08
CA ARG A 4 -44.50 76.12 -0.78
C ARG A 4 -45.10 75.21 0.30
N THR A 5 -45.03 73.89 0.09
CA THR A 5 -45.24 72.89 1.15
C THR A 5 -44.21 71.77 1.05
N LEU A 6 -43.50 71.60 2.17
CA LEU A 6 -42.71 70.48 2.73
C LEU A 6 -42.37 69.25 1.87
N ALA A 7 -41.11 68.80 1.98
CA ALA A 7 -40.83 67.42 2.40
C ALA A 7 -39.43 67.29 3.03
N LEU A 8 -39.46 66.77 4.25
CA LEU A 8 -38.40 66.39 5.18
C LEU A 8 -37.41 65.39 4.53
N CYS A 9 -36.10 65.67 4.52
CA CYS A 9 -35.09 64.66 4.20
C CYS A 9 -34.51 64.11 5.51
N ALA A 10 -34.96 62.90 5.88
CA ALA A 10 -34.40 62.11 6.96
C ALA A 10 -33.06 61.51 6.53
N ALA A 11 -32.04 61.67 7.37
CA ALA A 11 -30.76 61.00 7.23
C ALA A 11 -30.92 59.51 7.60
N LEU A 12 -30.74 58.62 6.61
CA LEU A 12 -30.66 57.18 6.83
C LEU A 12 -29.18 56.78 6.82
N VAL A 13 -28.66 56.39 7.97
CA VAL A 13 -27.36 55.74 8.11
C VAL A 13 -27.48 54.35 7.47
N LEU A 14 -26.90 54.18 6.28
CA LEU A 14 -26.75 52.87 5.64
C LEU A 14 -25.66 52.09 6.40
N ALA A 15 -26.08 51.15 7.24
CA ALA A 15 -25.23 50.07 7.70
C ALA A 15 -24.78 49.26 6.47
N VAL A 16 -23.46 49.23 6.22
CA VAL A 16 -22.86 48.34 5.23
C VAL A 16 -23.04 46.91 5.72
N ALA A 17 -23.95 46.17 5.11
CA ALA A 17 -24.06 44.73 5.33
C ALA A 17 -22.73 44.06 4.89
N PRO A 18 -22.17 43.12 5.67
CA PRO A 18 -21.02 42.35 5.21
C PRO A 18 -21.40 41.63 3.92
N ALA A 19 -20.51 41.67 2.93
CA ALA A 19 -20.68 40.95 1.68
C ALA A 19 -20.99 39.48 1.96
N PRO A 20 -21.93 38.85 1.22
CA PRO A 20 -22.15 37.41 1.36
C PRO A 20 -20.82 36.69 1.15
N ALA A 21 -20.45 35.85 2.11
CA ALA A 21 -19.26 35.02 2.01
C ALA A 21 -19.29 34.31 0.66
N GLN A 22 -18.28 34.55 -0.17
CA GLN A 22 -18.11 33.77 -1.39
C GLN A 22 -18.08 32.30 -0.98
N PRO A 23 -18.82 31.39 -1.65
CA PRO A 23 -18.69 29.98 -1.38
C PRO A 23 -17.21 29.62 -1.53
N GLU A 24 -16.60 29.11 -0.45
CA GLU A 24 -15.21 28.65 -0.49
C GLU A 24 -15.10 27.72 -1.71
N ARG A 25 -14.15 28.03 -2.61
CA ARG A 25 -13.82 27.11 -3.70
C ARG A 25 -13.58 25.74 -3.06
N PRO A 26 -14.15 24.63 -3.59
CA PRO A 26 -13.86 23.31 -3.07
C PRO A 26 -12.35 23.14 -3.03
N ARG A 27 -11.81 22.96 -1.81
CA ARG A 27 -10.37 22.81 -1.59
C ARG A 27 -9.94 21.54 -2.31
N ASP A 28 -8.88 21.65 -3.12
CA ASP A 28 -8.25 20.49 -3.75
C ASP A 28 -7.93 19.44 -2.67
N PRO A 29 -8.48 18.21 -2.76
CA PRO A 29 -8.26 17.16 -1.77
C PRO A 29 -6.77 16.88 -1.50
N ALA A 30 -5.92 16.95 -2.53
CA ALA A 30 -4.49 16.72 -2.38
C ALA A 30 -3.81 17.84 -1.57
N LEU A 31 -4.19 19.10 -1.82
CA LEU A 31 -3.69 20.24 -1.04
C LEU A 31 -4.18 20.19 0.41
N SER A 32 -5.43 19.78 0.63
CA SER A 32 -5.98 19.60 1.98
C SER A 32 -5.24 18.50 2.74
N ALA A 33 -4.95 17.36 2.10
CA ALA A 33 -4.19 16.26 2.69
C ALA A 33 -2.75 16.66 3.03
N LEU A 34 -2.07 17.40 2.14
CA LEU A 34 -0.72 17.91 2.40
C LEU A 34 -0.70 18.89 3.56
N ALA A 35 -1.68 19.81 3.62
CA ALA A 35 -1.80 20.76 4.72
C ALA A 35 -2.05 20.04 6.05
N ALA A 36 -2.97 19.07 6.08
CA ALA A 36 -3.25 18.26 7.26
C ALA A 36 -2.01 17.46 7.72
N ARG A 37 -1.23 16.92 6.78
CA ARG A 37 0.03 16.22 7.10
C ARG A 37 1.05 17.16 7.77
N LYS A 38 1.24 18.34 7.19
CA LYS A 38 2.13 19.36 7.75
C LYS A 38 1.69 19.77 9.16
N MET A 39 0.38 19.97 9.37
CA MET A 39 -0.18 20.26 10.70
C MET A 39 0.13 19.15 11.71
N ALA A 40 -0.01 17.89 11.31
CA ALA A 40 0.30 16.75 12.17
C ALA A 40 1.79 16.70 12.58
N ASP A 41 2.70 16.93 11.63
CA ASP A 41 4.15 16.94 11.87
C ASP A 41 4.55 18.12 12.79
N GLU A 42 3.98 19.31 12.57
CA GLU A 42 4.17 20.49 13.43
C GLU A 42 3.58 20.30 14.83
N ALA A 43 2.39 19.68 14.95
CA ALA A 43 1.77 19.39 16.23
C ALA A 43 2.63 18.46 17.08
N LEU A 44 3.21 17.42 16.46
CA LEU A 44 4.12 16.51 17.13
C LEU A 44 5.42 17.21 17.56
N ALA A 45 5.93 18.14 16.76
CA ALA A 45 7.09 18.96 17.13
C ALA A 45 6.77 19.88 18.33
N ALA A 46 5.64 20.58 18.30
CA ALA A 46 5.17 21.42 19.40
C ALA A 46 4.96 20.63 20.70
N PHE A 47 4.32 19.46 20.60
CA PHE A 47 4.12 18.57 21.73
C PHE A 47 5.44 18.13 22.37
N ARG A 48 6.43 17.73 21.55
CA ARG A 48 7.77 17.35 22.03
C ARG A 48 8.53 18.53 22.67
N ALA A 49 8.26 19.76 22.22
CA ALA A 49 8.81 20.96 22.81
C ALA A 49 8.10 21.38 24.12
N GLY A 50 7.02 20.69 24.51
CA GLY A 50 6.20 21.04 25.67
C GLY A 50 5.19 22.16 25.42
N ASP A 51 5.07 22.64 24.18
CA ASP A 51 4.09 23.65 23.79
C ASP A 51 2.74 22.98 23.50
N LEU A 52 2.03 22.66 24.58
CA LEU A 52 0.75 21.95 24.54
C LEU A 52 -0.36 22.78 23.89
N ASP A 53 -0.31 24.12 24.01
CA ASP A 53 -1.30 25.03 23.43
C ASP A 53 -1.18 25.04 21.90
N ARG A 54 0.05 25.15 21.38
CA ARG A 54 0.28 25.07 19.93
C ARG A 54 -0.05 23.68 19.39
N ALA A 55 0.30 22.62 20.11
CA ALA A 55 0.00 21.25 19.71
C ALA A 55 -1.52 21.03 19.60
N GLU A 56 -2.30 21.45 20.61
CA GLU A 56 -3.76 21.36 20.58
C GLU A 56 -4.35 22.15 19.40
N ALA A 57 -3.93 23.40 19.22
CA ALA A 57 -4.45 24.26 18.15
C ALA A 57 -4.24 23.61 16.77
N LEU A 58 -3.03 23.12 16.50
CA LEU A 58 -2.70 22.43 15.24
C LEU A 58 -3.50 21.14 15.03
N LEU A 59 -3.74 20.36 16.09
CA LEU A 59 -4.53 19.12 16.00
C LEU A 59 -6.01 19.43 15.76
N ARG A 60 -6.56 20.49 16.36
CA ARG A 60 -7.93 20.94 16.09
C ARG A 60 -8.07 21.48 14.66
N ASP A 61 -7.09 22.22 14.17
CA ASP A 61 -7.05 22.66 12.77
C ASP A 61 -6.99 21.46 11.81
N GLN A 62 -6.17 20.45 12.13
CA GLN A 62 -6.14 19.19 11.37
C GLN A 62 -7.50 18.50 11.37
N LEU A 63 -8.16 18.38 12.53
CA LEU A 63 -9.48 17.76 12.65
C LEU A 63 -10.59 18.56 11.96
N ALA A 64 -10.43 19.88 11.78
CA ALA A 64 -11.34 20.66 10.95
C ALA A 64 -11.20 20.32 9.46
N LEU A 65 -10.00 19.96 8.99
CA LEU A 65 -9.77 19.47 7.63
C LEU A 65 -10.14 18.00 7.44
N GLN A 66 -9.93 17.19 8.49
CA GLN A 66 -10.14 15.75 8.50
C GLN A 66 -10.98 15.35 9.72
N PRO A 67 -12.29 15.63 9.72
CA PRO A 67 -13.16 15.27 10.84
C PRO A 67 -13.08 13.77 11.15
N GLY A 68 -12.83 13.45 12.42
CA GLY A 68 -12.73 12.07 12.88
C GLY A 68 -11.40 11.38 12.57
N HIS A 69 -10.33 12.09 12.17
CA HIS A 69 -9.04 11.45 11.90
C HIS A 69 -8.48 10.72 13.15
N PRO A 70 -8.37 9.38 13.17
CA PRO A 70 -8.16 8.61 14.40
C PRO A 70 -6.87 8.95 15.13
N THR A 71 -5.76 9.06 14.40
CA THR A 71 -4.46 9.42 14.98
C THR A 71 -4.43 10.85 15.51
N ALA A 72 -5.21 11.76 14.91
CA ALA A 72 -5.26 13.15 15.37
C ALA A 72 -6.06 13.26 16.68
N LEU A 73 -7.18 12.52 16.79
CA LEU A 73 -7.93 12.37 18.02
C LEU A 73 -7.08 11.73 19.13
N TYR A 74 -6.32 10.67 18.83
CA TYR A 74 -5.39 10.06 19.78
C TYR A 74 -4.32 11.07 20.26
N ASN A 75 -3.71 11.81 19.33
CA ASN A 75 -2.68 12.79 19.68
C ASN A 75 -3.29 13.94 20.51
N LEU A 76 -4.51 14.36 20.20
CA LEU A 76 -5.23 15.37 20.98
C LEU A 76 -5.55 14.86 22.39
N ALA A 77 -5.94 13.59 22.51
CA ALA A 77 -6.11 12.96 23.82
C ALA A 77 -4.80 12.91 24.61
N SER A 78 -3.67 12.69 23.93
CA SER A 78 -2.34 12.72 24.56
C SER A 78 -1.99 14.12 25.08
N VAL A 79 -2.38 15.18 24.37
CA VAL A 79 -2.27 16.58 24.84
C VAL A 79 -3.13 16.83 26.08
N ALA A 80 -4.41 16.43 26.05
CA ALA A 80 -5.31 16.54 27.20
C ALA A 80 -4.79 15.75 28.42
N ALA A 81 -4.27 14.54 28.19
CA ALA A 81 -3.67 13.72 29.24
C ALA A 81 -2.41 14.38 29.84
N ALA A 82 -1.56 14.98 29.01
CA ALA A 82 -0.38 15.74 29.47
C ALA A 82 -0.76 16.94 30.37
N ARG A 83 -1.91 17.57 30.08
CA ARG A 83 -2.51 18.62 30.91
C ARG A 83 -3.29 18.09 32.13
N ARG A 84 -3.27 16.77 32.37
CA ARG A 84 -4.00 16.11 33.47
C ARG A 84 -5.53 16.23 33.36
N GLN A 85 -6.05 16.46 32.16
CA GLN A 85 -7.48 16.51 31.86
C GLN A 85 -7.99 15.09 31.56
N THR A 86 -8.01 14.21 32.57
CA THR A 86 -8.27 12.77 32.39
C THR A 86 -9.61 12.48 31.69
N ALA A 87 -10.69 13.17 32.08
CA ALA A 87 -12.01 12.96 31.49
C ALA A 87 -12.06 13.32 30.01
N GLU A 88 -11.47 14.47 29.63
CA GLU A 88 -11.40 14.90 28.23
C GLU A 88 -10.53 13.94 27.41
N ALA A 89 -9.38 13.52 27.95
CA ALA A 89 -8.51 12.55 27.31
C ALA A 89 -9.21 11.21 27.08
N LEU A 90 -10.04 10.76 28.03
CA LEU A 90 -10.84 9.53 27.88
C LEU A 90 -11.84 9.65 26.74
N GLU A 91 -12.64 10.73 26.68
CA GLU A 91 -13.62 10.89 25.59
C GLU A 91 -12.93 10.95 24.22
N LEU A 92 -11.84 11.71 24.10
CA LEU A 92 -11.07 11.79 22.85
C LEU A 92 -10.47 10.44 22.44
N LEU A 93 -10.06 9.59 23.39
CA LEU A 93 -9.59 8.23 23.08
C LEU A 93 -10.72 7.31 22.63
N LEU A 94 -11.89 7.39 23.27
CA LEU A 94 -13.05 6.63 22.85
C LEU A 94 -13.49 7.04 21.45
N ASP A 95 -13.48 8.34 21.15
CA ASP A 95 -13.72 8.85 19.80
C ASP A 95 -12.65 8.36 18.82
N ALA A 96 -11.36 8.43 19.18
CA ALA A 96 -10.27 7.94 18.33
C ALA A 96 -10.48 6.46 17.96
N VAL A 97 -10.80 5.62 18.95
CA VAL A 97 -11.07 4.19 18.75
C VAL A 97 -12.34 3.98 17.93
N GLN A 98 -13.41 4.73 18.19
CA GLN A 98 -14.62 4.65 17.38
C GLN A 98 -14.37 4.98 15.90
N GLN A 99 -13.44 5.91 15.63
CA GLN A 99 -13.06 6.30 14.27
C GLN A 99 -12.04 5.36 13.62
N GLY A 100 -11.50 4.37 14.33
CA GLY A 100 -10.61 3.34 13.77
C GLY A 100 -9.19 3.31 14.35
N PHE A 101 -8.89 4.03 15.44
CA PHE A 101 -7.61 3.90 16.10
C PHE A 101 -7.48 2.50 16.72
N ASP A 102 -6.42 1.77 16.37
CA ASP A 102 -6.27 0.35 16.73
C ASP A 102 -4.89 -0.03 17.30
N ASP A 103 -4.03 0.95 17.59
CA ASP A 103 -2.74 0.71 18.25
C ASP A 103 -2.95 0.45 19.76
N VAL A 104 -3.40 -0.77 20.07
CA VAL A 104 -3.69 -1.23 21.43
C VAL A 104 -2.45 -1.29 22.30
N ARG A 105 -1.28 -1.55 21.71
CA ARG A 105 0.01 -1.47 22.41
C ARG A 105 0.16 -0.08 22.97
N ARG A 106 0.02 0.96 22.14
CA ARG A 106 0.17 2.35 22.57
C ARG A 106 -0.88 2.75 23.61
N LEU A 107 -2.14 2.31 23.47
CA LEU A 107 -3.16 2.49 24.51
C LEU A 107 -2.72 1.93 25.88
N ARG A 108 -2.06 0.76 25.89
CA ARG A 108 -1.58 0.11 27.11
C ARG A 108 -0.27 0.67 27.66
N THR A 109 0.64 1.14 26.79
CA THR A 109 2.01 1.48 27.19
C THR A 109 2.30 2.97 27.26
N ASP A 110 1.52 3.84 26.60
CA ASP A 110 1.81 5.28 26.58
C ASP A 110 1.81 5.84 28.03
N PRO A 111 2.92 6.40 28.53
CA PRO A 111 3.01 6.89 29.91
C PRO A 111 2.00 8.01 30.23
N LEU A 112 1.62 8.83 29.24
CA LEU A 112 0.67 9.92 29.41
C LEU A 112 -0.71 9.42 29.79
N LEU A 113 -1.08 8.24 29.27
CA LEU A 113 -2.39 7.64 29.48
C LEU A 113 -2.52 6.91 30.82
N ARG A 114 -1.51 6.92 31.69
CA ARG A 114 -1.51 6.18 32.97
C ARG A 114 -2.79 6.41 33.80
N ARG A 115 -3.23 7.66 33.91
CA ARG A 115 -4.46 8.03 34.65
C ARG A 115 -5.73 7.59 33.92
N VAL A 116 -5.75 7.74 32.60
CA VAL A 116 -6.90 7.32 31.79
C VAL A 116 -7.10 5.80 31.85
N ARG A 117 -6.01 5.03 31.94
CA ARG A 117 -6.07 3.57 32.12
C ARG A 117 -6.72 3.12 33.42
N GLU A 118 -6.81 3.99 34.43
CA GLU A 118 -7.45 3.69 35.71
C GLU A 118 -8.98 3.81 35.63
N GLU A 119 -9.52 4.47 34.58
CA GLU A 119 -10.95 4.66 34.36
C GLU A 119 -11.65 3.36 33.93
N ASP A 120 -12.81 3.07 34.51
CA ASP A 120 -13.52 1.80 34.26
C ASP A 120 -14.00 1.66 32.80
N ARG A 121 -14.40 2.78 32.17
CA ARG A 121 -14.75 2.80 30.74
C ARG A 121 -13.56 2.40 29.86
N PHE A 122 -12.34 2.79 30.23
CA PHE A 122 -11.14 2.44 29.48
C PHE A 122 -10.79 0.95 29.65
N LYS A 123 -10.89 0.42 30.88
CA LYS A 123 -10.69 -1.02 31.13
C LYS A 123 -11.69 -1.86 30.34
N ALA A 124 -12.97 -1.50 30.37
CA ALA A 124 -14.02 -2.18 29.62
C ALA A 124 -13.78 -2.14 28.10
N LEU A 125 -13.24 -1.03 27.57
CA LEU A 125 -12.83 -0.94 26.16
C LEU A 125 -11.77 -1.98 25.81
N LEU A 126 -10.73 -2.12 26.63
CA LEU A 126 -9.64 -3.07 26.39
C LEU A 126 -10.06 -4.53 26.60
N GLU A 127 -10.94 -4.82 27.55
CA GLU A 127 -11.50 -6.16 27.77
C GLU A 127 -12.29 -6.65 26.55
N ARG A 128 -12.93 -5.72 25.83
CA ARG A 128 -13.73 -5.99 24.63
C ARG A 128 -13.01 -5.68 23.33
N TRP A 129 -11.68 -5.62 23.36
CA TRP A 129 -10.88 -5.23 22.18
C TRP A 129 -11.22 -6.03 20.91
N PRO A 130 -11.42 -7.37 20.95
CA PRO A 130 -11.84 -8.11 19.75
C PRO A 130 -13.18 -7.64 19.15
N ASP A 131 -14.15 -7.25 19.99
CA ASP A 131 -15.43 -6.71 19.54
C ASP A 131 -15.27 -5.31 18.94
N VAL A 132 -14.40 -4.49 19.53
CA VAL A 132 -14.05 -3.16 19.02
C VAL A 132 -13.51 -3.27 17.59
N LEU A 133 -12.55 -4.17 17.36
CA LEU A 133 -11.96 -4.38 16.04
C LEU A 133 -13.01 -4.84 15.01
N ARG A 134 -13.98 -5.69 15.41
CA ARG A 134 -15.08 -6.09 14.52
C ARG A 134 -15.99 -4.91 14.17
N LEU A 135 -16.37 -4.10 15.15
CA LEU A 135 -17.21 -2.91 14.90
C LEU A 135 -16.50 -1.88 14.02
N GLN A 136 -15.20 -1.66 14.22
CA GLN A 136 -14.39 -0.83 13.33
C GLN A 136 -14.40 -1.39 11.89
N ALA A 137 -14.29 -2.72 11.73
CA ALA A 137 -14.36 -3.37 10.42
C ALA A 137 -15.69 -3.10 9.72
N GLU A 138 -16.82 -3.25 10.40
CA GLU A 138 -18.15 -2.98 9.84
C GLU A 138 -18.35 -1.51 9.49
N ASN A 139 -17.88 -0.58 10.32
CA ASN A 139 -17.93 0.85 10.04
C ASN A 139 -17.10 1.20 8.80
N ASN A 140 -15.90 0.63 8.70
CA ASN A 140 -15.02 0.80 7.55
C ASN A 140 -15.66 0.22 6.29
N LEU A 141 -16.23 -0.98 6.36
CA LEU A 141 -16.94 -1.63 5.28
C LEU A 141 -18.11 -0.77 4.76
N ALA A 142 -18.90 -0.20 5.67
CA ALA A 142 -19.97 0.73 5.32
C ALA A 142 -19.45 2.01 4.64
N ALA A 143 -18.29 2.53 5.08
CA ALA A 143 -17.64 3.67 4.43
C ALA A 143 -17.13 3.33 3.02
N VAL A 144 -16.52 2.15 2.85
CA VAL A 144 -16.01 1.66 1.56
C VAL A 144 -17.15 1.48 0.56
N ARG A 145 -18.30 0.92 0.98
CA ARG A 145 -19.49 0.78 0.11
C ARG A 145 -20.04 2.13 -0.40
N ARG A 146 -19.82 3.23 0.33
CA ARG A 146 -20.15 4.58 -0.14
C ARG A 146 -19.13 5.11 -1.16
N LEU A 147 -17.85 4.75 -1.00
CA LEU A 147 -16.78 5.17 -1.91
C LEU A 147 -16.80 4.41 -3.23
N PHE A 148 -17.22 3.14 -3.20
CA PHE A 148 -17.30 2.27 -4.37
C PHE A 148 -18.76 1.84 -4.59
N PRO A 149 -19.60 2.71 -5.16
CA PRO A 149 -20.99 2.36 -5.45
C PRO A 149 -21.05 1.25 -6.51
N GLY A 150 -22.05 0.38 -6.37
CA GLY A 150 -22.29 -0.75 -7.25
C GLY A 150 -22.33 -2.08 -6.51
N SER A 151 -22.55 -3.16 -7.25
CA SER A 151 -22.52 -4.51 -6.70
C SER A 151 -21.08 -4.97 -6.58
N LEU A 152 -20.59 -5.06 -5.34
CA LEU A 152 -19.33 -5.71 -4.99
C LEU A 152 -19.66 -6.96 -4.18
N GLU A 153 -19.13 -8.10 -4.61
CA GLU A 153 -19.26 -9.35 -3.88
C GLU A 153 -18.42 -9.29 -2.60
N GLU A 154 -19.05 -9.57 -1.46
CA GLU A 154 -18.37 -9.61 -0.18
C GLU A 154 -17.96 -11.04 0.16
N SER A 155 -16.71 -11.22 0.57
CA SER A 155 -16.24 -12.44 1.21
C SER A 155 -15.30 -12.11 2.36
N ARG A 156 -15.11 -13.06 3.28
CA ARG A 156 -14.30 -12.86 4.48
C ARG A 156 -13.27 -13.96 4.64
N ASP A 157 -12.14 -13.59 5.21
CA ASP A 157 -11.11 -14.49 5.70
C ASP A 157 -10.90 -14.20 7.18
N GLU A 158 -11.36 -15.10 8.03
CA GLU A 158 -11.30 -14.96 9.49
C GLU A 158 -9.88 -15.12 10.04
N GLU A 159 -9.05 -15.94 9.38
CA GLU A 159 -7.68 -16.20 9.81
C GLU A 159 -6.79 -14.98 9.53
N LEU A 160 -6.87 -14.45 8.30
CA LEU A 160 -6.13 -13.25 7.92
C LEU A 160 -6.83 -11.96 8.36
N ARG A 161 -8.09 -12.05 8.82
CA ARG A 161 -8.94 -10.91 9.19
C ARG A 161 -9.05 -9.89 8.08
N VAL A 162 -9.51 -10.38 6.93
CA VAL A 162 -9.70 -9.60 5.72
C VAL A 162 -11.16 -9.68 5.29
N ILE A 163 -11.73 -8.53 4.95
CA ILE A 163 -13.02 -8.45 4.26
C ILE A 163 -12.73 -8.04 2.82
N TYR A 164 -13.08 -8.87 1.86
CA TYR A 164 -12.93 -8.58 0.43
C TYR A 164 -14.22 -7.97 -0.10
N LEU A 165 -14.10 -6.92 -0.90
CA LEU A 165 -15.15 -6.38 -1.76
C LEU A 165 -14.67 -6.43 -3.21
N SER A 166 -15.19 -7.37 -3.98
CA SER A 166 -14.73 -7.65 -5.33
C SER A 166 -15.73 -7.25 -6.40
N ALA A 167 -15.25 -6.57 -7.44
CA ALA A 167 -16.00 -6.28 -8.66
C ALA A 167 -15.76 -7.32 -9.77
N TYR A 168 -15.05 -8.41 -9.47
CA TYR A 168 -14.73 -9.49 -10.41
C TYR A 168 -15.63 -10.71 -10.16
N ASP A 169 -15.60 -11.67 -11.10
CA ASP A 169 -16.30 -12.94 -10.92
C ASP A 169 -15.72 -13.77 -9.75
N ALA A 170 -16.48 -14.75 -9.27
CA ALA A 170 -16.10 -15.59 -8.14
C ALA A 170 -14.76 -16.31 -8.34
N VAL A 171 -14.41 -16.73 -9.57
CA VAL A 171 -13.15 -17.42 -9.84
C VAL A 171 -11.97 -16.46 -9.73
N SER A 172 -12.06 -15.28 -10.36
CA SER A 172 -11.04 -14.22 -10.21
C SER A 172 -10.85 -13.80 -8.75
N THR A 173 -11.96 -13.67 -8.04
CA THR A 173 -11.96 -13.29 -6.62
C THR A 173 -11.25 -14.35 -5.78
N GLU A 174 -11.54 -15.62 -6.00
CA GLU A 174 -10.87 -16.71 -5.29
C GLU A 174 -9.38 -16.79 -5.62
N GLN A 175 -8.99 -16.56 -6.89
CA GLN A 175 -7.58 -16.48 -7.28
C GLN A 175 -6.85 -15.36 -6.55
N ALA A 176 -7.45 -14.17 -6.47
CA ALA A 176 -6.90 -13.03 -5.73
C ALA A 176 -6.76 -13.32 -4.22
N ARG A 177 -7.75 -14.00 -3.61
CA ARG A 177 -7.67 -14.46 -2.21
C ARG A 177 -6.55 -15.48 -2.01
N ALA A 178 -6.36 -16.38 -2.97
CA ALA A 178 -5.26 -17.34 -2.93
C ALA A 178 -3.89 -16.67 -3.05
N GLU A 179 -3.75 -15.60 -3.86
CA GLU A 179 -2.54 -14.76 -3.90
C GLU A 179 -2.25 -14.14 -2.52
N VAL A 180 -3.26 -13.53 -1.89
CA VAL A 180 -3.15 -12.95 -0.54
C VAL A 180 -2.72 -14.00 0.50
N THR A 181 -3.32 -15.19 0.44
CA THR A 181 -2.96 -16.32 1.31
C THR A 181 -1.52 -16.76 1.10
N ARG A 182 -1.05 -16.84 -0.16
CA ARG A 182 0.34 -17.19 -0.49
C ARG A 182 1.32 -16.16 0.06
N VAL A 183 1.04 -14.86 -0.09
CA VAL A 183 1.88 -13.79 0.44
C VAL A 183 1.95 -13.87 1.97
N ALA A 184 0.82 -14.09 2.66
CA ALA A 184 0.80 -14.27 4.10
C ALA A 184 1.67 -15.45 4.57
N ALA A 185 1.48 -16.61 3.94
CA ALA A 185 2.23 -17.82 4.28
C ALA A 185 3.73 -17.65 4.04
N TRP A 186 4.12 -17.08 2.89
CA TRP A 186 5.51 -16.80 2.57
C TRP A 186 6.14 -15.79 3.54
N ALA A 187 5.46 -14.68 3.82
CA ALA A 187 5.98 -13.65 4.71
C ALA A 187 6.18 -14.20 6.13
N ARG A 188 5.24 -15.01 6.63
CA ARG A 188 5.36 -15.69 7.92
C ARG A 188 6.57 -16.64 7.96
N ALA A 189 6.81 -17.39 6.88
CA ALA A 189 7.87 -18.39 6.82
C ALA A 189 9.27 -17.81 6.56
N HIS A 190 9.37 -16.71 5.81
CA HIS A 190 10.65 -16.24 5.25
C HIS A 190 11.04 -14.82 5.66
N VAL A 191 10.10 -14.03 6.19
CA VAL A 191 10.39 -12.66 6.69
C VAL A 191 10.22 -12.63 8.20
N PHE A 192 9.05 -12.99 8.70
CA PHE A 192 8.69 -12.85 10.11
C PHE A 192 9.06 -14.07 10.97
N ALA A 193 9.67 -15.12 10.40
CA ALA A 193 9.94 -16.37 11.11
C ALA A 193 10.86 -16.23 12.34
N LYS A 194 11.67 -15.16 12.40
CA LYS A 194 12.55 -14.85 13.54
C LYS A 194 12.08 -13.64 14.35
N ALA A 195 10.89 -13.11 14.07
CA ALA A 195 10.31 -11.98 14.80
C ALA A 195 9.03 -12.45 15.52
N ALA A 196 8.90 -12.07 16.79
CA ALA A 196 7.75 -12.49 17.58
C ALA A 196 6.47 -11.77 17.09
N PRO A 197 5.35 -12.50 16.88
CA PRO A 197 4.08 -11.84 16.61
C PRO A 197 3.63 -11.03 17.83
N GLY A 198 2.79 -10.02 17.58
CA GLY A 198 2.10 -9.32 18.65
C GLY A 198 1.20 -10.25 19.47
N PRO A 199 1.01 -9.99 20.77
CA PRO A 199 0.10 -10.77 21.60
C PRO A 199 -1.38 -10.47 21.31
N ASP A 200 -1.65 -9.35 20.65
CA ASP A 200 -2.99 -8.86 20.41
C ASP A 200 -3.53 -9.26 19.03
N PRO A 201 -4.86 -9.45 18.94
CA PRO A 201 -5.54 -9.66 17.68
C PRO A 201 -5.29 -8.52 16.66
N ASP A 202 -4.87 -8.86 15.43
CA ASP A 202 -4.66 -7.89 14.34
C ASP A 202 -5.94 -7.16 13.92
N PRO A 203 -5.91 -5.85 13.58
CA PRO A 203 -7.08 -5.18 13.03
C PRO A 203 -7.55 -5.80 11.70
N TRP A 204 -8.86 -5.77 11.48
CA TRP A 204 -9.47 -6.17 10.22
C TRP A 204 -9.12 -5.19 9.11
N VAL A 205 -8.86 -5.71 7.91
CA VAL A 205 -8.60 -4.89 6.71
C VAL A 205 -9.70 -5.11 5.69
N VAL A 206 -10.21 -4.02 5.11
CA VAL A 206 -11.11 -4.08 3.96
C VAL A 206 -10.28 -4.00 2.67
N VAL A 207 -10.24 -5.09 1.92
CA VAL A 207 -9.58 -5.20 0.61
C VAL A 207 -10.63 -4.95 -0.48
N VAL A 208 -10.40 -3.93 -1.30
CA VAL A 208 -11.26 -3.58 -2.43
C VAL A 208 -10.56 -3.98 -3.72
N LEU A 209 -11.24 -4.79 -4.52
CA LEU A 209 -10.83 -5.22 -5.86
C LEU A 209 -11.77 -4.59 -6.90
N PRO A 210 -11.65 -3.27 -7.17
CA PRO A 210 -12.49 -2.56 -8.11
C PRO A 210 -12.16 -2.91 -9.57
N GLN A 211 -13.12 -2.69 -10.48
CA GLN A 211 -12.83 -2.62 -11.91
C GLN A 211 -12.11 -1.30 -12.26
N PRO A 212 -11.41 -1.21 -13.39
CA PRO A 212 -10.59 -0.03 -13.72
C PRO A 212 -11.33 1.31 -13.67
N PRO A 213 -12.59 1.46 -14.15
CA PRO A 213 -13.31 2.73 -14.04
C PRO A 213 -13.54 3.16 -12.58
N GLN A 214 -13.85 2.21 -11.70
CA GLN A 214 -14.04 2.46 -10.27
C GLN A 214 -12.71 2.82 -9.59
N PHE A 215 -11.63 2.10 -9.91
CA PHE A 215 -10.29 2.42 -9.43
C PHE A 215 -9.87 3.85 -9.82
N LEU A 216 -10.04 4.21 -11.09
CA LEU A 216 -9.69 5.54 -11.59
C LEU A 216 -10.55 6.64 -10.96
N ALA A 217 -11.85 6.40 -10.73
CA ALA A 217 -12.71 7.35 -10.04
C ALA A 217 -12.28 7.57 -8.59
N TRP A 218 -11.98 6.48 -7.86
CA TRP A 218 -11.45 6.55 -6.50
C TRP A 218 -10.10 7.28 -6.45
N ALA A 219 -9.16 6.91 -7.33
CA ALA A 219 -7.84 7.50 -7.37
C ALA A 219 -7.89 8.99 -7.72
N ARG A 220 -8.77 9.41 -8.64
CA ARG A 220 -9.01 10.84 -8.94
C ARG A 220 -9.56 11.58 -7.73
N GLY A 221 -10.54 10.99 -7.04
CA GLY A 221 -11.12 11.59 -5.84
C GLY A 221 -10.12 11.77 -4.71
N LYS A 222 -9.17 10.82 -4.56
CA LYS A 222 -8.16 10.84 -3.49
C LYS A 222 -6.95 11.72 -3.82
N TYR A 223 -6.40 11.60 -5.02
CA TYR A 223 -5.12 12.20 -5.40
C TYR A 223 -5.25 13.43 -6.32
N GLY A 224 -6.43 13.67 -6.90
CA GLY A 224 -6.66 14.68 -7.93
C GLY A 224 -6.15 14.26 -9.31
N ASP A 225 -6.50 15.03 -10.34
CA ASP A 225 -6.17 14.72 -11.75
C ASP A 225 -4.67 14.91 -12.07
N ALA A 226 -3.99 15.84 -11.38
CA ALA A 226 -2.58 16.13 -11.59
C ALA A 226 -1.66 14.99 -11.12
N ALA A 227 -2.04 14.30 -10.04
CA ALA A 227 -1.26 13.18 -9.51
C ALA A 227 -1.32 11.93 -10.42
N LEU A 228 -2.41 11.75 -11.17
CA LEU A 228 -2.61 10.62 -12.08
C LEU A 228 -1.98 10.80 -13.46
N SER A 229 -1.64 12.04 -13.83
CA SER A 229 -1.04 12.38 -15.12
C SER A 229 0.50 12.43 -15.09
N LEU A 230 1.09 12.50 -13.90
CA LEU A 230 2.54 12.53 -13.69
C LEU A 230 3.15 11.12 -13.56
N GLY A 231 3.06 10.31 -14.62
CA GLY A 231 4.01 9.22 -14.93
C GLY A 231 4.15 8.03 -13.95
N GLY A 232 3.50 8.04 -12.79
CA GLY A 232 3.44 6.95 -11.83
C GLY A 232 1.98 6.60 -11.57
N ALA A 233 1.39 5.75 -12.41
CA ALA A 233 0.05 5.28 -12.14
C ALA A 233 0.11 4.41 -10.87
N VAL A 234 -0.51 4.88 -9.78
CA VAL A 234 -0.67 4.15 -8.52
C VAL A 234 -1.18 2.74 -8.83
N GLY A 235 -0.41 1.71 -8.46
CA GLY A 235 -0.77 0.30 -8.64
C GLY A 235 -1.80 -0.15 -7.60
N GLY A 236 -1.72 0.40 -6.40
CA GLY A 236 -2.66 0.20 -5.32
C GLY A 236 -2.31 1.11 -4.16
N GLU A 237 -3.05 0.98 -3.07
CA GLU A 237 -2.69 1.60 -1.80
C GLU A 237 -3.26 0.79 -0.64
N TYR A 238 -2.42 0.50 0.34
CA TYR A 238 -2.83 0.23 1.71
C TYR A 238 -2.73 1.49 2.58
N ASP A 239 -3.88 2.00 3.01
CA ASP A 239 -3.97 3.08 3.99
C ASP A 239 -4.07 2.48 5.40
N HIS A 240 -2.96 2.54 6.13
CA HIS A 240 -2.89 2.03 7.50
C HIS A 240 -3.86 2.75 8.46
N SER A 241 -4.16 4.04 8.27
CA SER A 241 -5.03 4.76 9.21
C SER A 241 -6.48 4.31 9.11
N THR A 242 -6.91 3.96 7.89
CA THR A 242 -8.29 3.52 7.63
C THR A 242 -8.42 2.01 7.48
N LYS A 243 -7.31 1.26 7.50
CA LYS A 243 -7.25 -0.20 7.30
C LYS A 243 -7.95 -0.61 6.01
N ARG A 244 -7.68 0.13 4.93
CA ARG A 244 -8.22 -0.14 3.59
C ARG A 244 -7.08 -0.43 2.62
N LEU A 245 -7.26 -1.48 1.85
CA LEU A 245 -6.42 -1.78 0.70
C LEU A 245 -7.28 -1.62 -0.56
N VAL A 246 -6.84 -0.79 -1.51
CA VAL A 246 -7.47 -0.70 -2.84
C VAL A 246 -6.43 -1.10 -3.88
N SER A 247 -6.67 -2.18 -4.61
CA SER A 247 -5.74 -2.66 -5.65
C SER A 247 -6.26 -2.38 -7.05
N ARG A 248 -5.39 -2.00 -7.97
CA ARG A 248 -5.73 -1.83 -9.39
C ARG A 248 -5.83 -3.15 -10.14
N ASP A 249 -5.06 -4.14 -9.70
CA ASP A 249 -4.96 -5.46 -10.30
C ASP A 249 -5.06 -6.56 -9.25
N LEU A 250 -5.23 -7.80 -9.70
CA LEU A 250 -5.34 -8.98 -8.86
C LEU A 250 -3.98 -9.65 -8.61
N GLY A 251 -2.89 -9.05 -9.09
CA GLY A 251 -1.55 -9.62 -9.08
C GLY A 251 -0.55 -8.76 -8.33
N SER A 252 0.42 -8.21 -9.05
CA SER A 252 1.58 -7.53 -8.48
C SER A 252 1.21 -6.44 -7.47
N SER A 253 0.22 -5.60 -7.79
CA SER A 253 -0.17 -4.51 -6.89
C SER A 253 -0.88 -5.06 -5.65
N LEU A 254 -1.77 -6.06 -5.80
CA LEU A 254 -2.43 -6.68 -4.66
C LEU A 254 -1.43 -7.31 -3.70
N ARG A 255 -0.43 -8.04 -4.24
CA ARG A 255 0.64 -8.64 -3.45
C ARG A 255 1.48 -7.60 -2.71
N HIS A 256 1.82 -6.50 -3.39
CA HIS A 256 2.58 -5.40 -2.81
C HIS A 256 1.83 -4.77 -1.62
N GLU A 257 0.60 -4.34 -1.85
CA GLU A 257 -0.20 -3.67 -0.82
C GLU A 257 -0.58 -4.61 0.33
N PHE A 258 -0.76 -5.90 0.04
CA PHE A 258 -1.03 -6.86 1.10
C PHE A 258 0.22 -7.13 1.96
N MET A 259 1.42 -7.09 1.38
CA MET A 259 2.64 -7.13 2.18
C MET A 259 2.78 -5.88 3.08
N HIS A 260 2.30 -4.71 2.64
CA HIS A 260 2.17 -3.56 3.55
C HIS A 260 1.24 -3.83 4.72
N VAL A 261 0.09 -4.50 4.52
CA VAL A 261 -0.81 -4.91 5.62
C VAL A 261 -0.05 -5.72 6.67
N LEU A 262 0.66 -6.75 6.23
CA LEU A 262 1.38 -7.66 7.14
C LEU A 262 2.54 -6.95 7.85
N HIS A 263 3.28 -6.13 7.12
CA HIS A 263 4.39 -5.36 7.69
C HIS A 263 3.89 -4.35 8.73
N TRP A 264 2.81 -3.61 8.43
CA TRP A 264 2.19 -2.68 9.38
C TRP A 264 1.65 -3.37 10.63
N ARG A 265 0.99 -4.52 10.50
CA ARG A 265 0.56 -5.33 11.66
C ARG A 265 1.74 -5.62 12.60
N HIS A 266 2.84 -6.09 12.02
CA HIS A 266 4.04 -6.38 12.79
C HIS A 266 4.64 -5.14 13.44
N VAL A 267 4.88 -4.05 12.69
CA VAL A 267 5.58 -2.89 13.25
C VAL A 267 4.74 -2.11 14.26
N THR A 268 3.41 -2.08 14.10
CA THR A 268 2.49 -1.52 15.12
C THR A 268 2.54 -2.35 16.39
N ALA A 269 2.50 -3.69 16.28
CA ALA A 269 2.64 -4.58 17.44
C ALA A 269 4.01 -4.49 18.13
N ALA A 270 5.08 -4.25 17.36
CA ALA A 270 6.43 -4.01 17.89
C ALA A 270 6.58 -2.61 18.49
N GLY A 271 5.73 -1.66 18.12
CA GLY A 271 5.87 -0.24 18.45
C GLY A 271 7.05 0.42 17.74
N GLN A 272 7.31 0.00 16.51
CA GLN A 272 8.43 0.45 15.69
C GLN A 272 7.93 1.19 14.44
N LEU A 273 8.76 2.07 13.88
CA LEU A 273 8.50 2.71 12.60
C LEU A 273 9.70 2.46 11.69
N HIS A 274 9.60 1.42 10.87
CA HIS A 274 10.69 1.02 10.00
C HIS A 274 10.93 2.08 8.90
N PRO A 275 12.19 2.26 8.45
CA PRO A 275 12.51 3.21 7.40
C PRO A 275 11.92 2.77 6.06
N VAL A 276 11.62 3.75 5.21
CA VAL A 276 10.93 3.56 3.92
C VAL A 276 11.60 2.52 3.02
N TRP A 277 12.93 2.43 3.01
CA TRP A 277 13.65 1.48 2.16
C TRP A 277 13.37 0.03 2.58
N VAL A 278 13.20 -0.23 3.89
CA VAL A 278 12.80 -1.54 4.41
C VAL A 278 11.37 -1.84 3.99
N MET A 279 10.46 -0.90 4.25
CA MET A 279 9.03 -1.09 3.98
C MET A 279 8.80 -1.37 2.48
N GLU A 280 9.24 -0.48 1.60
CA GLU A 280 9.05 -0.60 0.15
C GLU A 280 9.85 -1.76 -0.45
N GLY A 281 11.05 -2.01 0.08
CA GLY A 281 11.88 -3.11 -0.37
C GLY A 281 11.29 -4.47 -0.05
N LEU A 282 10.75 -4.67 1.16
CA LEU A 282 10.04 -5.90 1.54
C LEU A 282 8.71 -6.04 0.80
N CYS A 283 7.93 -4.96 0.68
CA CYS A 283 6.62 -5.00 0.02
C CYS A 283 6.71 -5.25 -1.48
N SER A 284 7.80 -4.85 -2.12
CA SER A 284 8.05 -5.13 -3.54
C SER A 284 8.65 -6.51 -3.84
N LEU A 285 9.08 -7.28 -2.84
CA LEU A 285 9.56 -8.65 -3.04
C LEU A 285 8.50 -9.59 -3.62
N PRO A 286 7.28 -9.68 -3.06
CA PRO A 286 6.26 -10.60 -3.55
C PRO A 286 5.64 -10.18 -4.90
N GLU A 287 5.96 -9.00 -5.44
CA GLU A 287 5.44 -8.53 -6.75
C GLU A 287 5.66 -9.57 -7.86
N ASP A 288 6.87 -10.12 -7.95
CA ASP A 288 7.23 -11.12 -8.96
C ASP A 288 7.81 -12.36 -8.29
N TYR A 289 7.28 -13.53 -8.66
CA TYR A 289 7.68 -14.80 -8.06
C TYR A 289 7.80 -15.91 -9.10
N ASP A 290 8.55 -16.93 -8.74
CA ASP A 290 8.51 -18.23 -9.37
C ASP A 290 7.85 -19.22 -8.42
N ALA A 291 6.95 -20.03 -8.97
CA ALA A 291 6.31 -21.14 -8.28
C ALA A 291 6.63 -22.41 -9.06
N ASP A 292 7.30 -23.35 -8.39
CA ASP A 292 7.64 -24.67 -8.90
C ASP A 292 7.66 -25.70 -7.75
N ALA A 293 8.22 -26.88 -7.99
CA ALA A 293 8.30 -27.96 -7.00
C ALA A 293 9.10 -27.60 -5.74
N GLU A 294 10.00 -26.61 -5.82
CA GLU A 294 10.81 -26.12 -4.68
C GLU A 294 10.05 -25.07 -3.85
N GLY A 295 8.89 -24.62 -4.34
CA GLY A 295 7.99 -23.72 -3.64
C GLY A 295 7.87 -22.35 -4.30
N TRP A 296 7.31 -21.40 -3.55
CA TRP A 296 7.02 -20.04 -3.99
C TRP A 296 8.15 -19.10 -3.55
N ARG A 297 8.85 -18.48 -4.50
CA ARG A 297 10.03 -17.64 -4.22
C ARG A 297 10.03 -16.32 -5.02
N PRO A 298 10.43 -15.19 -4.41
CA PRO A 298 10.64 -13.94 -5.15
C PRO A 298 11.64 -14.12 -6.30
N ALA A 299 11.32 -13.54 -7.45
CA ALA A 299 12.08 -13.69 -8.69
C ALA A 299 12.71 -12.37 -9.16
N PRO A 300 13.78 -12.43 -9.98
CA PRO A 300 14.23 -11.27 -10.75
C PRO A 300 13.14 -10.73 -11.68
N SER A 301 13.07 -9.41 -11.83
CA SER A 301 12.08 -8.75 -12.69
C SER A 301 12.62 -7.51 -13.38
N TRP A 302 11.76 -6.75 -14.07
CA TRP A 302 12.10 -5.48 -14.69
C TRP A 302 12.74 -4.49 -13.69
N ARG A 303 12.37 -4.56 -12.40
CA ARG A 303 13.03 -3.79 -11.33
C ARG A 303 14.47 -4.23 -11.11
N THR A 304 14.76 -5.53 -11.21
CA THR A 304 16.15 -6.03 -11.16
C THR A 304 16.97 -5.42 -12.29
N ASN A 305 16.42 -5.33 -13.49
CA ASN A 305 17.10 -4.72 -14.63
C ASN A 305 17.39 -3.22 -14.42
N ILE A 306 16.53 -2.48 -13.70
CA ILE A 306 16.81 -1.09 -13.30
C ILE A 306 18.09 -1.04 -12.44
N SER A 307 18.19 -1.84 -11.39
CA SER A 307 19.38 -1.91 -10.54
C SER A 307 20.62 -2.34 -11.34
N LYS A 308 20.49 -3.32 -12.25
CA LYS A 308 21.59 -3.74 -13.14
C LYS A 308 22.05 -2.60 -14.05
N ARG A 309 21.14 -1.80 -14.61
CA ARG A 309 21.48 -0.61 -15.42
C ARG A 309 22.20 0.45 -14.59
N LEU A 310 21.78 0.70 -13.36
CA LEU A 310 22.46 1.61 -12.44
C LEU A 310 23.87 1.13 -12.11
N GLU A 311 24.04 -0.17 -11.84
CA GLU A 311 25.35 -0.77 -11.58
C GLU A 311 26.28 -0.68 -12.78
N ARG A 312 25.81 -1.04 -13.99
CA ARG A 312 26.59 -0.90 -15.24
C ARG A 312 27.01 0.54 -15.50
N ALA A 313 26.19 1.51 -15.10
CA ALA A 313 26.49 2.94 -15.24
C ALA A 313 27.36 3.51 -14.10
N GLY A 314 27.75 2.71 -13.10
CA GLY A 314 28.48 3.18 -11.92
C GLY A 314 27.67 4.11 -11.01
N LYS A 315 26.33 4.02 -11.08
CA LYS A 315 25.38 4.92 -10.39
C LYS A 315 24.55 4.22 -9.32
N LEU A 316 24.78 2.93 -9.06
CA LEU A 316 24.09 2.21 -7.99
C LEU A 316 24.59 2.72 -6.63
N THR A 317 23.67 3.23 -5.82
CA THR A 317 23.95 3.85 -4.51
C THR A 317 24.56 2.82 -3.55
N PRO A 318 25.53 3.16 -2.69
CA PRO A 318 25.96 2.26 -1.60
C PRO A 318 24.81 1.93 -0.63
N ILE A 319 24.85 0.74 -0.01
CA ILE A 319 23.75 0.27 0.88
C ILE A 319 23.54 1.24 2.04
N ALA A 320 24.61 1.71 2.67
CA ALA A 320 24.53 2.68 3.79
C ALA A 320 23.86 4.00 3.39
N GLU A 321 24.08 4.47 2.17
CA GLU A 321 23.48 5.70 1.66
C GLU A 321 22.00 5.53 1.34
N LEU A 322 21.63 4.37 0.75
CA LEU A 322 20.21 4.02 0.54
C LEU A 322 19.46 3.95 1.87
N ALA A 323 20.05 3.29 2.88
CA ALA A 323 19.46 3.12 4.19
C ALA A 323 19.32 4.43 5.00
N ALA A 324 20.11 5.46 4.64
CA ALA A 324 20.08 6.78 5.27
C ALA A 324 19.08 7.76 4.61
N LEU A 325 18.38 7.36 3.54
CA LEU A 325 17.41 8.23 2.88
C LEU A 325 16.19 8.49 3.78
N SER A 326 15.78 9.76 3.86
CA SER A 326 14.47 10.11 4.42
C SER A 326 13.34 9.64 3.48
N GLN A 327 12.14 9.48 4.04
CA GLN A 327 10.94 9.15 3.26
C GLN A 327 10.71 10.12 2.10
N GLU A 328 10.81 11.42 2.36
CA GLU A 328 10.67 12.46 1.32
C GLU A 328 11.67 12.27 0.18
N ARG A 329 12.96 12.08 0.51
CA ARG A 329 13.98 11.87 -0.51
C ARG A 329 13.77 10.55 -1.25
N PHE A 330 13.30 9.51 -0.58
CA PHE A 330 13.06 8.21 -1.21
C PHE A 330 11.96 8.27 -2.26
N ILE A 331 10.87 8.98 -1.96
CA ILE A 331 9.69 9.09 -2.81
C ILE A 331 9.89 10.12 -3.93
N ASN A 332 10.53 11.27 -3.66
CA ASN A 332 10.53 12.39 -4.61
C ASN A 332 11.70 12.39 -5.61
N ASP A 333 12.83 11.77 -5.27
CA ASP A 333 14.04 11.81 -6.11
C ASP A 333 14.29 10.45 -6.76
N ARG A 334 13.96 10.30 -8.05
CA ARG A 334 14.11 9.06 -8.82
C ARG A 334 13.52 7.81 -8.11
N PRO A 335 12.24 7.83 -7.70
CA PRO A 335 11.63 6.77 -6.91
C PRO A 335 11.81 5.38 -7.53
N LEU A 336 11.56 5.21 -8.83
CA LEU A 336 11.69 3.91 -9.50
C LEU A 336 13.07 3.25 -9.29
N SER A 337 14.14 4.04 -9.26
CA SER A 337 15.50 3.54 -9.01
C SER A 337 15.69 3.07 -7.58
N LYS A 338 15.11 3.78 -6.61
CA LYS A 338 15.24 3.49 -5.17
C LYS A 338 14.41 2.28 -4.78
N TYR A 339 13.19 2.17 -5.29
CA TYR A 339 12.35 0.97 -5.15
C TYR A 339 13.04 -0.26 -5.74
N ALA A 340 13.58 -0.15 -6.97
CA ALA A 340 14.31 -1.23 -7.61
C ALA A 340 15.54 -1.67 -6.79
N GLN A 341 16.33 -0.72 -6.29
CA GLN A 341 17.50 -1.04 -5.49
C GLN A 341 17.12 -1.69 -4.15
N ALA A 342 16.15 -1.13 -3.43
CA ALA A 342 15.66 -1.71 -2.16
C ALA A 342 15.15 -3.14 -2.35
N ARG A 343 14.29 -3.37 -3.35
CA ARG A 343 13.81 -4.71 -3.72
C ARG A 343 14.96 -5.69 -3.98
N THR A 344 15.91 -5.29 -4.81
CA THR A 344 17.03 -6.19 -5.18
C THR A 344 17.96 -6.49 -4.02
N LEU A 345 18.11 -5.59 -3.05
CA LEU A 345 18.84 -5.88 -1.83
C LEU A 345 18.12 -6.95 -0.98
N PHE A 346 16.80 -6.86 -0.83
CA PHE A 346 16.04 -7.92 -0.14
C PHE A 346 15.98 -9.22 -0.92
N LEU A 347 15.98 -9.16 -2.25
CA LEU A 347 16.05 -10.35 -3.10
C LEU A 347 17.40 -11.06 -2.90
N TYR A 348 18.48 -10.28 -2.77
CA TYR A 348 19.79 -10.80 -2.43
C TYR A 348 19.80 -11.50 -1.07
N LEU A 349 19.24 -10.88 -0.02
CA LEU A 349 19.14 -11.51 1.31
C LEU A 349 18.28 -12.78 1.28
N SER A 350 17.16 -12.76 0.54
CA SER A 350 16.29 -13.91 0.33
C SER A 350 17.03 -15.07 -0.34
N GLN A 351 17.74 -14.82 -1.44
CA GLN A 351 18.50 -15.85 -2.16
C GLN A 351 19.75 -16.34 -1.41
N ARG A 352 20.22 -15.58 -0.41
CA ARG A 352 21.25 -16.04 0.53
C ARG A 352 20.68 -16.85 1.69
N GLY A 353 19.36 -16.93 1.82
CA GLY A 353 18.68 -17.68 2.88
C GLY A 353 18.80 -17.02 4.25
N VAL A 354 19.01 -15.70 4.31
CA VAL A 354 19.23 -14.96 5.57
C VAL A 354 18.19 -13.85 5.81
N LEU A 355 17.12 -13.81 5.03
CA LEU A 355 16.12 -12.74 5.12
C LEU A 355 15.40 -12.72 6.48
N ALA A 356 15.01 -13.89 6.99
CA ALA A 356 14.34 -14.00 8.27
C ALA A 356 15.30 -13.65 9.42
N GLU A 357 16.54 -14.11 9.36
CA GLU A 357 17.62 -13.81 10.31
C GLU A 357 17.89 -12.31 10.37
N TRP A 358 17.99 -11.66 9.20
CA TRP A 358 18.12 -10.21 9.11
C TRP A 358 16.93 -9.50 9.74
N TYR A 359 15.70 -9.89 9.39
CA TYR A 359 14.51 -9.21 9.89
C TYR A 359 14.37 -9.34 11.41
N GLY A 360 14.61 -10.53 11.97
CA GLY A 360 14.61 -10.75 13.42
C GLY A 360 15.67 -9.91 14.13
N ALA A 361 16.91 -9.94 13.64
CA ALA A 361 17.99 -9.12 14.20
C ALA A 361 17.71 -7.61 14.11
N PHE A 362 17.10 -7.16 13.02
CA PHE A 362 16.71 -5.76 12.84
C PHE A 362 15.61 -5.35 13.83
N VAL A 363 14.57 -6.16 14.00
CA VAL A 363 13.48 -5.88 14.94
C VAL A 363 13.98 -5.87 16.38
N ASP A 364 14.79 -6.86 16.77
CA ASP A 364 15.34 -6.97 18.13
C ASP A 364 16.34 -5.84 18.44
N GLY A 365 17.10 -5.40 17.43
CA GLY A 365 18.12 -4.36 17.52
C GLY A 365 17.63 -2.94 17.20
N PHE A 366 16.34 -2.76 16.89
CA PHE A 366 15.81 -1.56 16.23
C PHE A 366 16.17 -0.23 16.92
N GLU A 367 16.17 -0.19 18.26
CA GLU A 367 16.51 1.03 19.00
C GLU A 367 17.94 1.51 18.75
N LYS A 368 18.88 0.58 18.51
CA LYS A 368 20.30 0.87 18.28
C LYS A 368 20.61 1.03 16.80
N ASP A 369 19.95 0.25 15.95
CA ASP A 369 20.09 0.27 14.50
C ASP A 369 18.73 0.48 13.82
N PRO A 370 18.16 1.70 13.88
CA PRO A 370 16.85 1.98 13.29
C PRO A 370 16.88 1.97 11.75
N ARG A 371 18.07 1.85 11.16
CA ARG A 371 18.25 1.77 9.70
C ARG A 371 18.40 0.34 9.20
N GLY A 372 18.68 -0.62 10.07
CA GLY A 372 18.86 -2.03 9.75
C GLY A 372 20.17 -2.36 9.04
N VAL A 373 21.19 -1.49 9.15
CA VAL A 373 22.49 -1.67 8.48
C VAL A 373 23.37 -2.67 9.22
N ASP A 374 23.43 -2.56 10.55
CA ASP A 374 24.20 -3.48 11.40
C ASP A 374 23.56 -4.87 11.36
N ALA A 375 22.23 -4.92 11.25
CA ALA A 375 21.50 -6.17 11.04
C ALA A 375 21.91 -6.89 9.73
N ILE A 376 22.27 -6.17 8.66
CA ILE A 376 22.77 -6.77 7.41
C ILE A 376 24.12 -7.43 7.64
N GLU A 377 25.04 -6.73 8.33
CA GLU A 377 26.36 -7.27 8.66
C GLU A 377 26.24 -8.52 9.53
N ALA A 378 25.35 -8.49 10.53
CA ALA A 378 25.08 -9.62 11.41
C ALA A 378 24.52 -10.83 10.64
N ALA A 379 23.55 -10.62 9.75
CA ALA A 379 22.92 -11.71 8.99
C ALA A 379 23.88 -12.35 7.96
N LEU A 380 24.78 -11.57 7.36
CA LEU A 380 25.73 -12.05 6.35
C LEU A 380 27.13 -12.39 6.91
N GLY A 381 27.38 -12.09 8.18
CA GLY A 381 28.64 -12.37 8.87
C GLY A 381 29.85 -11.64 8.30
N LYS A 382 29.67 -10.44 7.71
CA LYS A 382 30.77 -9.67 7.10
C LYS A 382 30.52 -8.16 7.13
N PRO A 383 31.58 -7.33 7.06
CA PRO A 383 31.45 -5.88 7.02
C PRO A 383 30.64 -5.41 5.80
N LEU A 384 29.89 -4.32 5.96
CA LEU A 384 28.95 -3.81 4.96
C LEU A 384 29.64 -3.48 3.64
N LYS A 385 30.90 -3.03 3.68
CA LYS A 385 31.70 -2.78 2.48
C LYS A 385 31.87 -4.05 1.62
N ASP A 386 32.09 -5.19 2.26
CA ASP A 386 32.21 -6.48 1.58
C ASP A 386 30.83 -6.98 1.14
N VAL A 387 29.77 -6.71 1.92
CA VAL A 387 28.38 -6.93 1.49
C VAL A 387 28.06 -6.15 0.22
N ASP A 388 28.41 -4.86 0.16
CA ASP A 388 28.17 -3.99 -1.01
C ASP A 388 28.86 -4.58 -2.26
N LYS A 389 30.10 -5.05 -2.11
CA LYS A 389 30.86 -5.70 -3.18
C LYS A 389 30.19 -7.00 -3.65
N ASP A 390 29.79 -7.85 -2.71
CA ASP A 390 29.16 -9.15 -3.01
C ASP A 390 27.77 -8.98 -3.64
N TYR A 391 26.98 -8.04 -3.13
CA TYR A 391 25.67 -7.66 -3.67
C TYR A 391 25.81 -7.18 -5.13
N ARG A 392 26.76 -6.29 -5.41
CA ARG A 392 27.01 -5.81 -6.78
C ARG A 392 27.49 -6.93 -7.70
N ALA A 393 28.36 -7.81 -7.21
CA ALA A 393 28.83 -8.97 -7.96
C ALA A 393 27.67 -9.92 -8.31
N TRP A 394 26.82 -10.24 -7.34
CA TRP A 394 25.60 -11.01 -7.53
C TRP A 394 24.67 -10.35 -8.54
N LEU A 395 24.42 -9.04 -8.40
CA LEU A 395 23.53 -8.29 -9.29
C LEU A 395 24.04 -8.31 -10.74
N ARG A 396 25.36 -8.20 -10.96
CA ARG A 396 25.96 -8.32 -12.30
C ARG A 396 25.77 -9.73 -12.88
N ALA A 397 25.88 -10.77 -12.06
CA ALA A 397 25.81 -12.16 -12.48
C ALA A 397 24.40 -12.66 -12.83
N LEU A 398 23.34 -12.02 -12.32
CA LEU A 398 21.96 -12.40 -12.68
C LEU A 398 21.71 -12.27 -14.20
N PRO A 399 20.86 -13.11 -14.81
CA PRO A 399 20.34 -12.81 -16.14
C PRO A 399 19.48 -11.54 -16.13
N ASP A 400 19.39 -10.84 -17.26
CA ASP A 400 18.38 -9.78 -17.43
C ASP A 400 17.00 -10.45 -17.51
N ALA A 401 16.02 -9.94 -16.76
CA ALA A 401 14.63 -10.39 -16.88
C ALA A 401 14.04 -9.94 -18.22
N ALA A 402 13.13 -10.73 -18.80
CA ALA A 402 12.42 -10.31 -20.00
C ALA A 402 11.50 -9.12 -19.69
N GLU A 403 11.73 -7.98 -20.37
CA GLU A 403 10.88 -6.77 -20.30
C GLU A 403 10.00 -6.62 -21.56
N GLN A 404 10.35 -7.35 -22.62
CA GLN A 404 9.59 -7.42 -23.88
C GLN A 404 9.82 -8.78 -24.54
N ILE A 405 8.87 -9.24 -25.34
CA ILE A 405 9.08 -10.38 -26.23
C ILE A 405 9.82 -9.87 -27.47
N ARG A 406 11.07 -10.31 -27.65
CA ARG A 406 11.94 -9.92 -28.79
C ARG A 406 11.80 -10.92 -29.94
N PRO A 407 12.16 -10.54 -31.19
CA PRO A 407 12.17 -11.47 -32.31
C PRO A 407 12.91 -12.77 -31.97
N GLY A 408 12.29 -13.90 -32.27
CA GLY A 408 12.84 -15.24 -31.98
C GLY A 408 12.55 -15.79 -30.57
N MET A 409 12.05 -14.98 -29.63
CA MET A 409 11.56 -15.50 -28.34
C MET A 409 10.22 -16.21 -28.50
N ALA A 410 9.87 -17.08 -27.55
CA ALA A 410 8.57 -17.70 -27.48
C ALA A 410 7.47 -16.65 -27.31
N SER A 411 6.39 -16.79 -28.07
CA SER A 411 5.24 -15.90 -28.07
C SER A 411 3.95 -16.67 -28.32
N LEU A 412 2.83 -16.05 -27.96
CA LEU A 412 1.50 -16.57 -28.28
C LEU A 412 1.09 -16.24 -29.73
N GLY A 413 1.87 -15.44 -30.47
CA GLY A 413 1.49 -14.89 -31.78
C GLY A 413 0.34 -13.89 -31.69
N LEU A 414 0.35 -13.03 -30.66
CA LEU A 414 -0.72 -12.08 -30.35
C LEU A 414 -0.11 -10.70 -30.08
N GLU A 415 -0.85 -9.66 -30.43
CA GLU A 415 -0.68 -8.36 -29.78
C GLU A 415 -1.60 -8.29 -28.56
N VAL A 416 -1.03 -7.90 -27.42
CA VAL A 416 -1.76 -7.76 -26.16
C VAL A 416 -1.59 -6.36 -25.60
N VAL A 417 -2.63 -5.88 -24.93
CA VAL A 417 -2.62 -4.59 -24.22
C VAL A 417 -2.87 -4.81 -22.73
N ASN A 418 -2.53 -3.80 -21.92
CA ASN A 418 -2.91 -3.79 -20.52
C ASN A 418 -4.43 -3.97 -20.39
N GLY A 419 -4.85 -4.94 -19.58
CA GLY A 419 -6.25 -5.27 -19.43
C GLY A 419 -6.94 -4.62 -18.24
N THR A 420 -7.96 -5.30 -17.73
CA THR A 420 -8.86 -4.77 -16.71
C THR A 420 -8.37 -4.98 -15.27
N GLY A 421 -7.09 -5.28 -15.05
CA GLY A 421 -6.54 -5.63 -13.73
C GLY A 421 -6.61 -7.13 -13.39
N GLU A 422 -7.27 -7.93 -14.22
CA GLU A 422 -7.30 -9.40 -14.09
C GLU A 422 -6.23 -10.09 -14.94
N GLY A 423 -5.81 -9.47 -16.04
CA GLY A 423 -4.87 -10.04 -17.00
C GLY A 423 -4.77 -9.21 -18.29
N PRO A 424 -3.77 -9.45 -19.16
CA PRO A 424 -3.65 -8.80 -20.47
C PRO A 424 -4.81 -9.13 -21.42
N ILE A 425 -5.19 -8.18 -22.28
CA ILE A 425 -6.27 -8.37 -23.28
C ILE A 425 -5.67 -8.61 -24.65
N VAL A 426 -6.19 -9.61 -25.37
CA VAL A 426 -5.86 -9.86 -26.78
C VAL A 426 -6.40 -8.72 -27.65
N ALA A 427 -5.50 -7.92 -28.22
CA ALA A 427 -5.82 -6.82 -29.11
C ALA A 427 -5.86 -7.28 -30.58
N GLU A 428 -4.88 -8.10 -30.99
CA GLU A 428 -4.75 -8.63 -32.34
C GLU A 428 -4.21 -10.07 -32.31
N ILE A 429 -4.56 -10.84 -33.34
CA ILE A 429 -4.08 -12.21 -33.56
C ILE A 429 -3.22 -12.19 -34.81
N GLU A 430 -1.91 -12.42 -34.65
CA GLU A 430 -0.95 -12.40 -35.75
C GLU A 430 -0.79 -13.77 -36.44
N ARG A 431 -1.40 -14.80 -35.86
CA ARG A 431 -1.38 -16.16 -36.40
C ARG A 431 -2.27 -16.30 -37.62
N ARG A 432 -1.80 -17.07 -38.60
CA ARG A 432 -2.52 -17.35 -39.87
C ARG A 432 -3.34 -18.65 -39.83
N GLU A 433 -3.36 -19.34 -38.69
CA GLU A 433 -4.09 -20.58 -38.50
C GLU A 433 -5.61 -20.32 -38.50
N PRO A 434 -6.39 -20.91 -39.43
CA PRO A 434 -7.81 -20.63 -39.56
C PRO A 434 -8.65 -20.93 -38.30
N ASP A 435 -8.25 -21.96 -37.54
CA ASP A 435 -8.98 -22.47 -36.36
C ASP A 435 -8.28 -22.09 -35.05
N PHE A 436 -7.51 -21.00 -35.02
CA PHE A 436 -6.85 -20.56 -33.79
C PHE A 436 -7.90 -20.17 -32.72
N PRO A 437 -7.85 -20.76 -31.51
CA PRO A 437 -9.00 -20.75 -30.60
C PRO A 437 -9.27 -19.42 -29.89
N LEU A 438 -8.32 -18.48 -29.94
CA LEU A 438 -8.46 -17.18 -29.28
C LEU A 438 -9.23 -16.18 -30.13
N SER A 439 -9.76 -15.16 -29.46
CA SER A 439 -10.50 -14.07 -30.07
C SER A 439 -10.03 -12.74 -29.51
N ARG A 440 -10.13 -11.69 -30.33
CA ARG A 440 -9.92 -10.31 -29.85
C ARG A 440 -10.86 -10.04 -28.67
N GLY A 441 -10.31 -9.45 -27.60
CA GLY A 441 -11.03 -9.17 -26.35
C GLY A 441 -10.95 -10.28 -25.31
N ASP A 442 -10.36 -11.44 -25.63
CA ASP A 442 -10.05 -12.45 -24.61
C ASP A 442 -9.07 -11.87 -23.58
N VAL A 443 -9.31 -12.14 -22.30
CA VAL A 443 -8.40 -11.79 -21.19
C VAL A 443 -7.56 -13.01 -20.87
N ILE A 444 -6.24 -12.91 -20.99
CA ILE A 444 -5.31 -13.97 -20.60
C ILE A 444 -5.19 -13.96 -19.08
N VAL A 445 -5.55 -15.06 -18.44
CA VAL A 445 -5.61 -15.16 -16.97
C VAL A 445 -4.64 -16.19 -16.39
N ALA A 446 -4.19 -17.15 -17.20
CA ALA A 446 -3.14 -18.08 -16.79
C ALA A 446 -2.41 -18.66 -18.02
N LEU A 447 -1.17 -19.09 -17.78
CA LEU A 447 -0.38 -19.92 -18.68
C LEU A 447 0.16 -21.09 -17.87
N ASP A 448 -0.23 -22.30 -18.27
CA ASP A 448 -0.16 -23.54 -17.50
C ASP A 448 -0.84 -23.38 -16.13
N ASP A 449 -0.09 -23.57 -15.05
CA ASP A 449 -0.56 -23.41 -13.67
C ASP A 449 -0.16 -22.05 -13.08
N ARG A 450 0.38 -21.13 -13.91
CA ARG A 450 0.82 -19.81 -13.48
C ARG A 450 -0.25 -18.75 -13.81
N PRO A 451 -0.82 -18.08 -12.80
CA PRO A 451 -1.67 -16.91 -13.02
C PRO A 451 -0.92 -15.83 -13.81
N ILE A 452 -1.65 -15.12 -14.67
CA ILE A 452 -1.15 -13.99 -15.45
C ILE A 452 -2.07 -12.81 -15.20
N ASN A 453 -1.63 -11.85 -14.38
CA ASN A 453 -2.44 -10.73 -13.91
C ASN A 453 -2.13 -9.42 -14.66
N ASP A 454 -0.93 -9.32 -15.22
CA ASP A 454 -0.49 -8.14 -15.96
C ASP A 454 0.46 -8.49 -17.11
N LEU A 455 0.77 -7.46 -17.91
CA LEU A 455 1.61 -7.61 -19.09
C LEU A 455 3.08 -7.91 -18.75
N PRO A 456 3.72 -7.22 -17.78
CA PRO A 456 5.06 -7.60 -17.31
C PRO A 456 5.17 -9.07 -16.89
N GLU A 457 4.18 -9.59 -16.16
CA GLU A 457 4.12 -10.99 -15.71
C GLU A 457 4.01 -11.94 -16.91
N LEU A 458 3.13 -11.65 -17.89
CA LEU A 458 3.04 -12.43 -19.14
C LEU A 458 4.39 -12.48 -19.88
N VAL A 459 5.04 -11.33 -20.04
CA VAL A 459 6.31 -11.24 -20.75
C VAL A 459 7.41 -12.01 -20.03
N ARG A 460 7.48 -11.89 -18.70
CA ARG A 460 8.45 -12.60 -17.86
C ARG A 460 8.24 -14.11 -17.94
N VAL A 461 6.99 -14.57 -17.82
CA VAL A 461 6.64 -16.00 -17.88
C VAL A 461 6.96 -16.57 -19.26
N LEU A 462 6.55 -15.91 -20.35
CA LEU A 462 6.87 -16.34 -21.71
C LEU A 462 8.39 -16.36 -21.99
N GLY A 463 9.15 -15.46 -21.37
CA GLY A 463 10.61 -15.45 -21.48
C GLY A 463 11.30 -16.71 -20.94
N GLY A 464 10.60 -17.55 -20.18
CA GLY A 464 11.08 -18.84 -19.69
C GLY A 464 10.80 -20.04 -20.61
N TYR A 465 10.12 -19.82 -21.75
CA TYR A 465 9.76 -20.87 -22.71
C TYR A 465 10.55 -20.75 -24.01
N GLU A 466 10.58 -21.85 -24.78
CA GLU A 466 11.14 -21.90 -26.12
C GLU A 466 10.03 -21.93 -27.19
N PRO A 467 10.27 -21.35 -28.39
CA PRO A 467 9.37 -21.54 -29.51
C PRO A 467 9.15 -23.02 -29.81
N GLY A 468 7.88 -23.41 -29.95
CA GLY A 468 7.49 -24.81 -30.16
C GLY A 468 6.97 -25.51 -28.91
N ASP A 469 7.20 -24.97 -27.70
CA ASP A 469 6.61 -25.49 -26.47
C ASP A 469 5.07 -25.51 -26.54
N GLN A 470 4.47 -26.49 -25.88
CA GLN A 470 3.02 -26.57 -25.70
C GLN A 470 2.66 -26.11 -24.29
N VAL A 471 1.76 -25.14 -24.21
CA VAL A 471 1.28 -24.58 -22.94
C VAL A 471 -0.24 -24.65 -22.89
N ARG A 472 -0.80 -24.78 -21.69
CA ARG A 472 -2.24 -24.62 -21.45
C ARG A 472 -2.54 -23.14 -21.21
N LEU A 473 -3.18 -22.48 -22.16
CA LEU A 473 -3.57 -21.09 -22.02
C LEU A 473 -5.00 -21.01 -21.49
N SER A 474 -5.18 -20.39 -20.33
CA SER A 474 -6.51 -20.11 -19.77
C SER A 474 -6.88 -18.65 -20.03
N VAL A 475 -8.07 -18.44 -20.60
CA VAL A 475 -8.58 -17.11 -20.94
C VAL A 475 -10.02 -16.91 -20.45
N ARG A 476 -10.38 -15.66 -20.19
CA ARG A 476 -11.78 -15.25 -19.98
C ARG A 476 -12.31 -14.55 -21.22
N ARG A 477 -13.42 -15.06 -21.75
CA ARG A 477 -14.20 -14.50 -22.86
C ARG A 477 -15.58 -14.10 -22.36
N GLY A 478 -15.79 -12.80 -22.16
CA GLY A 478 -17.00 -12.31 -21.47
C GLY A 478 -17.07 -12.87 -20.04
N HIS A 479 -18.10 -13.67 -19.76
CA HIS A 479 -18.29 -14.33 -18.45
C HIS A 479 -17.86 -15.81 -18.43
N ARG A 480 -17.35 -16.32 -19.56
CA ARG A 480 -16.93 -17.73 -19.67
C ARG A 480 -15.41 -17.82 -19.60
N ARG A 481 -14.93 -18.88 -18.97
CA ARG A 481 -13.51 -19.26 -18.99
C ARG A 481 -13.31 -20.40 -19.98
N HIS A 482 -12.20 -20.33 -20.70
CA HIS A 482 -11.81 -21.32 -21.69
C HIS A 482 -10.35 -21.68 -21.47
N GLU A 483 -10.01 -22.94 -21.73
CA GLU A 483 -8.63 -23.41 -21.71
C GLU A 483 -8.31 -24.04 -23.05
N PHE A 484 -7.14 -23.69 -23.58
CA PHE A 484 -6.69 -24.13 -24.89
C PHE A 484 -5.25 -24.63 -24.81
N PRO A 485 -4.93 -25.79 -25.42
CA PRO A 485 -3.54 -26.11 -25.71
C PRO A 485 -3.06 -25.17 -26.81
N VAL A 486 -2.00 -24.42 -26.54
CA VAL A 486 -1.40 -23.48 -27.50
C VAL A 486 0.06 -23.85 -27.68
N ARG A 487 0.46 -24.05 -28.94
CA ARG A 487 1.88 -24.13 -29.28
C ARG A 487 2.44 -22.72 -29.41
N LEU A 488 3.51 -22.43 -28.67
CA LEU A 488 4.22 -21.15 -28.75
C LEU A 488 4.95 -21.03 -30.08
N VAL A 489 5.01 -19.82 -30.61
CA VAL A 489 5.65 -19.49 -31.89
C VAL A 489 6.74 -18.44 -31.70
N PRO A 490 7.75 -18.36 -32.57
CA PRO A 490 8.69 -17.26 -32.56
C PRO A 490 7.95 -15.92 -32.76
N ARG A 491 8.31 -14.90 -31.98
CA ARG A 491 7.82 -13.52 -32.17
C ARG A 491 8.32 -12.91 -33.48
#